data_AF-A0A1I8GT47-F1
#
_entry.id   AF-A0A1I8GT47-F1
#
_cell.length_a   1.000
_cell.length_b   1.000
_cell.length_c   1.000
_cell.angle_alpha   90.00
_cell.angle_beta   90.00
_cell.angle_gamma   90.00
#
_symmetry.space_group_name_H-M   'P 1'
#
loop_
_entity.id
_entity.type
_entity.pdbx_description
1 polymer ?
#
loop_
_entity_poly.entity_id
_entity_poly.type
_entity_poly.pdbx_seq_one_letter_code
_entity_poly.pdbx_strand_id
1 'polypeptide(L)'
;SPEARQAAAHRLNSGLHRLSDDSQQDRRLSEELYRLLSDAGFTYRRANCQQRLADWLQHVARVLTQDGRQMTGSYAEGWANSLVQVNGRTAADSDIDWTVLVAGQQFHLERGCNRDRQQCKDATRL
;
A
#
# COMPACT_ATOMS: atom_id res chain seq x y z
N SER A 1 -5.08 32.48 -42.53
CA SER A 1 -6.34 32.42 -43.32
C SER A 1 -7.44 31.80 -42.46
N PRO A 2 -8.72 31.92 -42.86
CA PRO A 2 -9.84 31.24 -42.19
C PRO A 2 -9.62 29.72 -42.03
N GLU A 3 -9.01 29.08 -43.01
CA GLU A 3 -8.70 27.64 -43.00
C GLU A 3 -7.74 27.23 -41.88
N ALA A 4 -6.75 28.06 -41.56
CA ALA A 4 -5.82 27.78 -40.46
C ALA A 4 -6.52 27.76 -39.09
N ARG A 5 -7.54 28.62 -38.90
CA ARG A 5 -8.35 28.64 -37.67
C ARG A 5 -9.25 27.42 -37.57
N GLN A 6 -9.79 26.97 -38.69
CA GLN A 6 -10.67 25.79 -38.75
C GLN A 6 -9.90 24.48 -38.52
N ALA A 7 -8.68 24.36 -39.08
CA ALA A 7 -7.79 23.24 -38.83
C ALA A 7 -7.34 23.14 -37.35
N ALA A 8 -7.08 24.29 -36.71
CA ALA A 8 -6.74 24.35 -35.29
C ALA A 8 -7.91 23.93 -34.39
N ALA A 9 -9.14 24.37 -34.69
CA ALA A 9 -10.34 23.98 -33.96
C ALA A 9 -10.62 22.46 -34.06
N HIS A 10 -10.45 21.87 -35.25
CA HIS A 10 -10.60 20.43 -35.43
C HIS A 10 -9.58 19.61 -34.63
N ARG A 11 -8.32 20.06 -34.55
CA ARG A 11 -7.27 19.40 -33.74
C ARG A 11 -7.52 19.50 -32.23
N LEU A 12 -8.04 20.63 -31.77
CA LEU A 12 -8.41 20.79 -30.35
C LEU A 12 -9.59 19.90 -30.00
N ASN A 13 -10.61 19.84 -30.86
CA ASN A 13 -11.78 18.99 -30.62
C ASN A 13 -11.42 17.49 -30.64
N SER A 14 -10.57 17.05 -31.58
CA SER A 14 -10.09 15.67 -31.60
C SER A 14 -9.22 15.31 -30.39
N GLY A 15 -8.40 16.26 -29.91
CA GLY A 15 -7.64 16.10 -28.67
C GLY A 15 -8.56 15.99 -27.43
N LEU A 16 -9.62 16.81 -27.36
CA LEU A 16 -10.59 16.77 -26.27
C LEU A 16 -11.39 15.47 -26.25
N HIS A 17 -11.80 14.98 -27.43
CA HIS A 17 -12.47 13.69 -27.56
C HIS A 17 -11.56 12.52 -27.15
N ARG A 18 -10.28 12.53 -27.55
CA ARG A 18 -9.32 11.50 -27.14
C ARG A 18 -9.11 11.50 -25.61
N LEU A 19 -8.93 12.67 -24.99
CA LEU A 19 -8.80 12.78 -23.53
C LEU A 19 -10.07 12.32 -22.79
N SER A 20 -11.25 12.63 -23.34
CA SER A 20 -12.52 12.13 -22.82
C SER A 20 -12.61 10.61 -22.93
N ASP A 21 -12.24 10.03 -24.07
CA ASP A 21 -12.24 8.58 -24.28
C ASP A 21 -11.25 7.86 -23.35
N ASP A 22 -10.05 8.43 -23.15
CA ASP A 22 -9.05 7.93 -22.20
C ASP A 22 -9.61 7.94 -20.77
N SER A 23 -10.26 9.03 -20.36
CA SER A 23 -10.88 9.13 -19.02
C SER A 23 -12.02 8.14 -18.79
N GLN A 24 -12.82 7.86 -19.84
CA GLN A 24 -13.90 6.87 -19.77
C GLN A 24 -13.35 5.46 -19.76
N GLN A 25 -12.26 5.20 -20.49
CA GLN A 25 -11.56 3.93 -20.45
C GLN A 25 -10.95 3.66 -19.07
N ASP A 26 -10.25 4.64 -18.49
CA ASP A 26 -9.67 4.54 -17.15
C ASP A 26 -10.74 4.28 -16.09
N ARG A 27 -11.87 4.98 -16.17
CA ARG A 27 -13.00 4.74 -15.26
C ARG A 27 -13.52 3.30 -15.37
N ARG A 28 -13.71 2.78 -16.59
CA ARG A 28 -14.15 1.39 -16.80
C ARG A 28 -13.16 0.38 -16.22
N LEU A 29 -11.86 0.57 -16.46
CA LEU A 29 -10.81 -0.30 -15.92
C LEU A 29 -10.76 -0.25 -14.39
N SER A 30 -10.93 0.92 -13.79
CA SER A 30 -10.99 1.10 -12.34
C SER A 30 -12.20 0.39 -11.73
N GLU A 31 -13.38 0.50 -12.35
CA GLU A 31 -14.60 -0.22 -11.94
C GLU A 31 -14.44 -1.74 -12.05
N GLU A 32 -13.80 -2.23 -13.11
CA GLU A 32 -13.51 -3.66 -13.30
C GLU A 32 -12.52 -4.18 -12.25
N LEU A 33 -11.42 -3.46 -12.00
CA LEU A 33 -10.47 -3.79 -10.96
C LEU A 33 -11.13 -3.83 -9.57
N TYR A 34 -11.95 -2.83 -9.24
CA TYR A 34 -12.69 -2.79 -7.99
C TYR A 34 -13.59 -4.02 -7.81
N ARG A 35 -14.30 -4.42 -8.87
CA ARG A 35 -15.13 -5.64 -8.85
C ARG A 35 -14.29 -6.89 -8.63
N LEU A 36 -13.22 -7.06 -9.39
CA LEU A 36 -12.32 -8.22 -9.25
C LEU A 36 -11.73 -8.32 -7.84
N LEU A 37 -11.27 -7.20 -7.27
CA LEU A 37 -10.77 -7.14 -5.90
C LEU A 37 -11.88 -7.46 -4.88
N SER A 38 -13.06 -6.88 -5.05
CA SER A 38 -14.20 -7.13 -4.15
C SER A 38 -14.65 -8.59 -4.19
N ASP A 39 -14.73 -9.19 -5.38
CA ASP A 39 -15.09 -10.60 -5.60
C ASP A 39 -14.03 -11.54 -5.04
N ALA A 40 -12.75 -11.14 -5.12
CA ALA A 40 -11.65 -11.80 -4.42
C ALA A 40 -11.63 -11.50 -2.91
N GLY A 41 -12.60 -10.77 -2.36
CA GLY A 41 -12.73 -10.58 -0.92
C GLY A 41 -11.88 -9.45 -0.33
N PHE A 42 -11.28 -8.58 -1.15
CA PHE A 42 -10.70 -7.31 -0.70
C PHE A 42 -11.82 -6.33 -0.34
N THR A 43 -12.45 -6.59 0.80
CA THR A 43 -13.56 -5.79 1.32
C THR A 43 -13.18 -5.16 2.65
N TYR A 44 -13.72 -3.99 2.94
CA TYR A 44 -13.52 -3.31 4.21
C TYR A 44 -13.81 -4.22 5.42
N ARG A 45 -14.91 -4.99 5.37
CA ARG A 45 -15.28 -5.90 6.47
C ARG A 45 -14.22 -6.98 6.72
N ARG A 46 -13.63 -7.54 5.66
CA ARG A 46 -12.58 -8.57 5.79
C ARG A 46 -11.27 -7.97 6.26
N ALA A 47 -10.86 -6.83 5.70
CA ALA A 47 -9.68 -6.10 6.16
C ALA A 47 -9.79 -5.74 7.66
N ASN A 48 -10.95 -5.22 8.10
CA ASN A 48 -11.19 -4.92 9.51
C ASN A 48 -11.11 -6.15 10.41
N CYS A 49 -11.71 -7.26 10.00
CA CYS A 49 -11.64 -8.52 10.74
C CYS A 49 -10.19 -9.00 10.87
N GLN A 50 -9.44 -8.97 9.77
CA GLN A 50 -8.05 -9.40 9.74
C GLN A 50 -7.15 -8.52 10.61
N GLN A 51 -7.32 -7.20 10.56
CA GLN A 51 -6.58 -6.28 11.42
C GLN A 51 -6.86 -6.52 12.91
N ARG A 52 -8.11 -6.80 13.29
CA ARG A 52 -8.45 -7.17 14.67
C ARG A 52 -7.79 -8.48 15.11
N LEU A 53 -7.67 -9.45 14.20
CA LEU A 53 -6.93 -10.69 14.46
C LEU A 53 -5.43 -10.42 14.58
N ALA A 54 -4.87 -9.55 13.74
CA ALA A 54 -3.48 -9.11 13.81
C ALA A 54 -3.18 -8.43 15.16
N ASP A 55 -4.05 -7.52 15.62
CA ASP A 55 -3.94 -6.86 16.92
C ASP A 55 -3.93 -7.86 18.08
N TRP A 56 -4.84 -8.84 18.03
CA TRP A 56 -4.93 -9.87 19.05
C TRP A 56 -3.69 -10.79 19.04
N LEU A 57 -3.24 -11.22 17.86
CA LEU A 57 -2.05 -12.04 17.71
C LEU A 57 -0.79 -11.30 18.16
N GLN A 58 -0.70 -10.00 17.89
CA GLN A 58 0.37 -9.14 18.41
C GLN A 58 0.35 -9.09 19.94
N HIS A 59 -0.84 -8.91 20.55
CA HIS A 59 -0.96 -8.91 22.01
C HIS A 59 -0.48 -10.23 22.62
N VAL A 60 -0.94 -11.37 22.09
CA VAL A 60 -0.51 -12.70 22.53
C VAL A 60 1.00 -12.88 22.37
N ALA A 61 1.55 -12.49 21.21
CA ALA A 61 2.97 -12.62 20.95
C ALA A 61 3.81 -11.85 21.98
N ARG A 62 3.45 -10.60 22.29
CA ARG A 62 4.12 -9.78 23.31
C ARG A 62 4.08 -10.41 24.70
N VAL A 63 2.95 -11.01 25.08
CA VAL A 63 2.82 -11.71 26.37
C VAL A 63 3.78 -12.90 26.44
N LEU A 64 3.93 -13.65 25.34
CA LEU A 64 4.79 -14.83 25.27
C LEU A 64 6.29 -14.47 25.18
N THR A 65 6.64 -13.44 24.43
CA THR A 65 8.04 -13.08 24.14
C THR A 65 8.61 -12.08 25.13
N GLN A 66 7.75 -11.39 25.88
CA GLN A 66 8.13 -10.32 26.81
C GLN A 66 8.95 -9.21 26.12
N ASP A 67 8.71 -8.99 24.82
CA ASP A 67 9.36 -7.96 24.00
C ASP A 67 8.34 -6.96 23.42
N GLY A 68 8.87 -5.86 22.88
CA GLY A 68 8.09 -4.79 22.26
C GLY A 68 7.71 -5.05 20.80
N ARG A 69 7.54 -6.32 20.36
CA ARG A 69 7.33 -6.59 18.93
C ARG A 69 6.03 -6.00 18.41
N GLN A 70 6.05 -5.63 17.14
CA GLN A 70 4.91 -5.12 16.42
C GLN A 70 4.73 -5.95 15.15
N MET A 71 3.49 -6.30 14.83
CA MET A 71 3.20 -6.93 13.55
C MET A 71 3.30 -5.88 12.45
N THR A 72 3.90 -6.23 11.32
CA THR A 72 4.01 -5.37 10.14
C THR A 72 3.58 -6.14 8.89
N GLY A 73 3.61 -5.48 7.74
CA GLY A 73 3.32 -6.11 6.45
C GLY A 73 1.85 -6.42 6.21
N SER A 74 1.61 -7.28 5.22
CA SER A 74 0.28 -7.51 4.62
C SER A 74 -0.79 -7.92 5.63
N TYR A 75 -0.41 -8.64 6.68
CA TYR A 75 -1.31 -9.05 7.76
C TYR A 75 -1.79 -7.86 8.60
N ALA A 76 -0.87 -7.00 9.03
CA ALA A 76 -1.16 -5.81 9.82
C ALA A 76 -2.00 -4.79 9.05
N GLU A 77 -1.88 -4.75 7.72
CA GLU A 77 -2.55 -3.77 6.88
C GLU A 77 -3.93 -4.24 6.37
N GLY A 78 -4.30 -5.51 6.60
CA GLY A 78 -5.57 -6.07 6.10
C GLY A 78 -5.50 -6.59 4.66
N TRP A 79 -4.29 -6.74 4.12
CA TRP A 79 -3.99 -7.22 2.77
C TRP A 79 -3.40 -8.65 2.76
N ALA A 80 -3.71 -9.55 3.71
CA ALA A 80 -3.01 -10.86 3.87
C ALA A 80 -3.30 -11.88 2.75
N ASN A 81 -3.68 -11.39 1.57
CA ASN A 81 -3.80 -12.12 0.35
C ASN A 81 -2.52 -11.95 -0.45
N SER A 82 -1.89 -13.06 -0.84
CA SER A 82 -0.73 -13.00 -1.73
C SER A 82 -1.19 -12.46 -3.08
N LEU A 83 -0.51 -11.41 -3.54
CA LEU A 83 -0.80 -10.76 -4.82
C LEU A 83 -0.52 -11.67 -6.03
N VAL A 84 -0.04 -12.91 -5.82
CA VAL A 84 0.17 -13.90 -6.88
C VAL A 84 -1.15 -14.22 -7.60
N GLN A 85 -2.29 -14.23 -6.90
CA GLN A 85 -3.61 -14.41 -7.50
C GLN A 85 -4.70 -13.62 -6.77
N VAL A 86 -5.55 -12.91 -7.51
CA VAL A 86 -6.72 -12.19 -6.97
C VAL A 86 -7.87 -13.18 -6.79
N ASN A 87 -7.74 -14.13 -5.85
CA ASN A 87 -8.74 -15.18 -5.60
C ASN A 87 -9.23 -15.25 -4.14
N GLY A 88 -8.75 -14.35 -3.27
CA GLY A 88 -9.20 -14.27 -1.89
C GLY A 88 -8.67 -15.36 -0.95
N ARG A 89 -7.72 -16.18 -1.42
CA ARG A 89 -6.99 -17.14 -0.60
C ARG A 89 -5.63 -16.58 -0.20
N THR A 90 -5.31 -16.67 1.07
CA THR A 90 -3.93 -16.49 1.56
C THR A 90 -3.08 -17.56 0.87
N ALA A 91 -2.01 -17.16 0.18
CA ALA A 91 -1.17 -18.15 -0.46
C ALA A 91 -0.28 -18.82 0.57
N ALA A 92 0.26 -19.98 0.21
CA ALA A 92 1.10 -20.78 1.10
C ALA A 92 2.40 -20.08 1.51
N ASP A 93 2.82 -19.06 0.74
CA ASP A 93 4.01 -18.23 0.96
C ASP A 93 3.68 -16.90 1.68
N SER A 94 2.45 -16.71 2.16
CA SER A 94 2.08 -15.51 2.91
C SER A 94 2.58 -15.61 4.35
N ASP A 95 3.66 -14.90 4.63
CA ASP A 95 4.28 -14.84 5.95
C ASP A 95 3.63 -13.76 6.85
N ILE A 96 3.92 -13.84 8.15
CA ILE A 96 3.56 -12.83 9.14
C ILE A 96 4.84 -12.09 9.56
N ASP A 97 4.92 -10.81 9.21
CA ASP A 97 6.08 -9.99 9.51
C ASP A 97 6.01 -9.40 10.91
N TRP A 98 7.17 -9.36 11.57
CA TRP A 98 7.32 -8.79 12.91
C TRP A 98 8.52 -7.85 12.96
N THR A 99 8.34 -6.70 13.59
CA THR A 99 9.43 -5.78 13.92
C THR A 99 9.62 -5.72 15.43
N VAL A 100 10.85 -5.89 15.92
CA VAL A 100 11.19 -5.71 17.33
C VAL A 100 12.04 -4.45 17.46
N LEU A 101 11.54 -3.46 18.21
CA LEU A 101 12.33 -2.29 18.58
C LEU A 101 12.99 -2.55 19.94
N VAL A 102 14.32 -2.58 19.95
CA VAL A 102 15.10 -2.77 21.17
C VAL A 102 15.05 -1.47 21.98
N ALA A 103 14.59 -1.56 23.23
CA ALA A 103 14.50 -0.40 24.12
C ALA A 103 15.89 0.25 24.31
N GLY A 104 15.95 1.57 24.21
CA GLY A 104 17.20 2.34 24.32
C GLY A 104 18.03 2.39 23.03
N GLN A 105 17.71 1.58 22.01
CA GLN A 105 18.38 1.65 20.72
C GLN A 105 17.78 2.78 19.87
N GLN A 106 18.63 3.70 19.41
CA GLN A 106 18.24 4.72 18.44
C GLN A 106 18.50 4.20 17.04
N PHE A 107 17.47 4.28 16.19
CA PHE A 107 17.53 3.90 14.79
C PHE A 107 17.32 5.14 13.92
N HIS A 108 18.22 5.38 12.98
CA HIS A 108 18.12 6.48 12.03
C HIS A 108 18.03 5.94 10.63
N LEU A 109 17.00 6.38 9.90
CA LEU A 109 16.88 6.08 8.47
C LEU A 109 18.09 6.63 7.73
N GLU A 110 18.66 5.83 6.83
CA GLU A 110 19.74 6.31 5.98
C GLU A 110 19.28 7.56 5.23
N ARG A 111 20.10 8.63 5.31
CA ARG A 111 19.83 9.96 4.72
C ARG A 111 18.70 10.78 5.39
N GLY A 112 18.04 10.24 6.42
CA GLY A 112 17.06 10.99 7.22
C GLY A 112 17.66 11.81 8.37
N CYS A 113 18.86 11.45 8.85
CA CYS A 113 19.57 12.23 9.89
C CYS A 113 20.49 13.27 9.27
N ASN A 114 20.36 14.53 9.71
CA ASN A 114 21.41 15.53 9.50
C ASN A 114 22.65 15.12 10.31
N ARG A 115 23.74 14.83 9.59
CA ARG A 115 24.98 14.23 10.11
C ARG A 115 25.68 15.08 11.19
N ASP A 116 25.27 16.34 11.35
CA ASP A 116 25.91 17.31 12.25
C ASP A 116 25.37 17.29 13.69
N ARG A 117 24.31 16.53 13.98
CA ARG A 117 23.84 16.39 15.35
C ARG A 117 24.65 15.31 16.06
N GLN A 118 25.28 15.68 17.18
CA GLN A 118 25.99 14.75 18.08
C GLN A 118 25.15 13.52 18.46
N GLN A 119 23.83 13.69 18.48
CA GLN A 119 22.82 12.66 18.75
C GLN A 119 22.74 11.57 17.66
N CYS A 120 23.26 11.80 16.44
CA CYS A 120 23.26 10.80 15.35
C CYS A 120 24.52 9.91 15.34
N LYS A 121 25.49 10.11 16.26
CA LYS A 121 26.79 9.41 16.19
C LYS A 121 26.71 7.93 16.51
N ASP A 122 25.90 7.56 17.51
CA ASP A 122 25.85 6.18 18.04
C ASP A 122 24.59 5.41 17.60
N ALA A 123 23.75 6.02 16.76
CA ALA A 123 22.53 5.40 16.27
C ALA A 123 22.80 4.34 15.20
N THR A 124 22.04 3.25 15.23
CA THR A 124 22.05 2.23 14.18
C THR A 124 21.41 2.79 12.93
N ARG A 125 22.08 2.63 11.78
CA ARG A 125 21.51 3.01 10.48
C ARG A 125 20.64 1.89 9.95
N LEU A 126 19.43 2.25 9.52
CA LEU A 126 18.48 1.38 8.83
C LEU A 126 18.47 1.71 7.34
#